data_AF-A0A926JDJ3-F1
#
_entry.id   AF-A0A926JDJ3-F1
#
_cell.length_a   1.000
_cell.length_b   1.000
_cell.length_c   1.000
_cell.angle_alpha   90.00
_cell.angle_beta   90.00
_cell.angle_gamma   90.00
#
_symmetry.space_group_name_H-M   'P 1'
#
loop_
_entity.id
_entity.type
_entity.pdbx_description
1 polymer ?
#
loop_
_entity_poly.entity_id
_entity_poly.type
_entity_poly.pdbx_seq_one_letter_code
_entity_poly.pdbx_strand_id
1 'polypeptide(L)'
;MIETPKRSMIFGGILFCLCMALLLFIRLLPIAGFSPLPGPNVALCLTFVWVLRRPDQVPAVLIVLVFLIEDVMLLRPLGLWAAMMLLGTEAARSREGRWRDQPFVLEWLRVSIVMGAMVLGFRFVQFLFLLPVPSLGQVLLQYIATAMAYPVVAIGARALIGLRRISPVEAEMMRYAR
;
A
#
# COMPACT_ATOMS: atom_id res chain seq x y z
N MET A 1 24.36 13.66 13.60
CA MET A 1 23.60 14.65 12.80
C MET A 1 22.13 14.39 13.09
N ILE A 2 21.52 15.17 14.00
CA ILE A 2 20.15 14.92 14.48
C ILE A 2 19.20 15.44 13.40
N GLU A 3 18.66 14.55 12.57
CA GLU A 3 17.60 14.95 11.67
C GLU A 3 16.35 15.28 12.48
N THR A 4 15.87 16.50 12.34
CA THR A 4 14.59 16.92 12.94
C THR A 4 13.47 16.00 12.42
N PRO A 5 12.54 15.51 13.27
CA PRO A 5 11.51 14.54 12.89
C PRO A 5 10.63 14.98 11.72
N LYS A 6 10.46 16.30 11.52
CA LYS A 6 9.73 16.87 10.39
C LYS A 6 10.44 16.67 9.04
N ARG A 7 11.78 16.65 9.02
CA ARG A 7 12.59 16.53 7.80
C ARG A 7 12.61 15.10 7.26
N SER A 8 12.68 14.11 8.14
CA SER A 8 12.57 12.69 7.77
C SER A 8 11.17 12.34 7.25
N MET A 9 10.11 12.93 7.81
CA MET A 9 8.74 12.80 7.31
C MET A 9 8.59 13.33 5.87
N ILE A 10 9.09 14.54 5.61
CA ILE A 10 9.01 15.16 4.27
C ILE A 10 9.77 14.31 3.25
N PHE A 11 11.00 13.90 3.57
CA PHE A 11 11.81 13.10 2.67
C PHE A 11 11.15 11.73 2.38
N GLY A 12 10.65 11.05 3.41
CA GLY A 12 9.94 9.78 3.25
C GLY A 12 8.65 9.91 2.42
N GLY A 13 7.87 10.97 2.65
CA GLY A 13 6.68 11.27 1.86
C GLY A 13 6.99 11.55 0.39
N ILE A 14 8.05 12.33 0.11
CA ILE A 14 8.52 12.59 -1.27
C ILE A 14 8.96 11.29 -1.94
N LEU A 15 9.73 10.45 -1.24
CA LEU A 15 10.20 9.17 -1.78
C LEU A 15 9.03 8.22 -2.05
N PHE A 16 8.04 8.16 -1.16
CA PHE A 16 6.80 7.41 -1.37
C PHE A 16 6.08 7.89 -2.64
N CYS A 17 5.90 9.20 -2.80
CA CYS A 17 5.27 9.79 -3.98
C CYS A 17 6.05 9.45 -5.26
N LEU A 18 7.38 9.52 -5.22
CA LEU A 18 8.24 9.19 -6.36
C LEU A 18 8.08 7.72 -6.75
N CYS A 19 8.09 6.80 -5.78
CA CYS A 19 7.86 5.38 -6.05
C CYS A 19 6.46 5.14 -6.64
N MET A 20 5.43 5.79 -6.11
CA MET A 20 4.06 5.67 -6.62
C MET A 20 3.92 6.25 -8.03
N ALA A 21 4.53 7.40 -8.30
CA ALA A 21 4.57 8.00 -9.62
C ALA A 21 5.30 7.09 -10.63
N LEU A 22 6.41 6.48 -10.24
CA LEU A 22 7.13 5.51 -11.08
C LEU A 22 6.28 4.27 -11.37
N LEU A 23 5.61 3.70 -10.36
CA LEU A 23 4.72 2.55 -10.54
C LEU A 23 3.52 2.89 -11.44
N LEU A 24 2.94 4.08 -11.28
CA LEU A 24 1.88 4.59 -12.14
C LEU A 24 2.38 4.73 -13.58
N PHE A 25 3.55 5.34 -13.77
CA PHE A 25 4.18 5.49 -15.07
C PHE A 25 4.40 4.14 -15.75
N ILE A 26 4.95 3.15 -15.04
CA ILE A 26 5.14 1.78 -15.57
C ILE A 26 3.81 1.15 -16.00
N ARG A 27 2.72 1.40 -15.27
CA ARG A 27 1.38 0.90 -15.64
C ARG A 27 0.76 1.61 -16.83
N LEU A 28 1.11 2.87 -17.06
CA LEU A 28 0.67 3.65 -18.21
C LEU A 28 1.47 3.36 -19.47
N LEU A 29 2.68 2.82 -19.34
CA LEU A 29 3.46 2.40 -20.50
C LEU A 29 2.67 1.37 -21.31
N PRO A 30 2.57 1.53 -22.64
CA PRO A 30 2.02 0.50 -23.51
C PRO A 30 3.03 -0.65 -23.61
N ILE A 31 3.10 -1.48 -22.56
CA ILE A 31 3.95 -2.67 -22.57
C ILE A 31 3.29 -3.65 -23.53
N ALA A 32 3.86 -3.77 -24.74
CA ALA A 32 3.42 -4.72 -25.75
C ALA A 32 3.67 -6.15 -25.25
N GLY A 33 2.65 -6.72 -24.60
CA GLY A 33 2.68 -8.05 -24.03
C GLY A 33 1.34 -8.36 -23.39
N PHE A 34 0.42 -8.90 -24.17
CA PHE A 34 -0.84 -9.45 -23.63
C PHE A 34 -0.50 -10.65 -22.75
N SER A 35 -0.30 -10.42 -21.44
CA SER A 35 -0.35 -11.51 -20.47
C SER A 35 -1.82 -11.80 -20.18
N PRO A 36 -2.32 -13.03 -20.42
CA PRO A 36 -3.70 -13.39 -20.10
C PRO A 36 -3.97 -13.42 -18.58
N LEU A 37 -2.91 -13.40 -17.75
CA LEU A 37 -3.03 -13.33 -16.31
C LEU A 37 -2.92 -11.88 -15.79
N PRO A 38 -3.79 -11.47 -14.87
CA PRO A 38 -3.74 -10.15 -14.26
C PRO A 38 -2.50 -10.03 -13.37
N GLY A 39 -1.71 -8.98 -13.59
CA GLY A 39 -0.49 -8.72 -12.81
C GLY A 39 -0.76 -8.26 -11.37
N PRO A 40 0.22 -8.42 -10.46
CA PRO A 40 0.08 -8.05 -9.06
C PRO A 40 -0.05 -6.52 -8.87
N ASN A 41 -0.79 -6.11 -7.83
CA ASN A 41 -0.89 -4.71 -7.45
C ASN A 41 0.30 -4.30 -6.56
N VAL A 42 1.45 -4.01 -7.19
CA VAL A 42 2.68 -3.61 -6.48
C VAL A 42 2.50 -2.32 -5.66
N ALA A 43 1.69 -1.36 -6.13
CA ALA A 43 1.40 -0.13 -5.40
C ALA A 43 0.69 -0.39 -4.05
N LEU A 44 -0.27 -1.33 -4.04
CA LEU A 44 -0.92 -1.79 -2.81
C LEU A 44 0.09 -2.42 -1.84
N CYS A 45 0.92 -3.35 -2.32
CA CYS A 45 1.94 -3.98 -1.50
C CYS A 45 2.91 -2.95 -0.90
N LEU A 46 3.43 -2.05 -1.73
CA LEU A 46 4.39 -1.03 -1.30
C LEU A 46 3.79 -0.09 -0.26
N THR A 47 2.51 0.29 -0.42
CA THR A 47 1.80 1.12 0.55
C THR A 47 1.69 0.43 1.90
N PHE A 48 1.27 -0.84 1.95
CA PHE A 48 1.21 -1.59 3.21
C PHE A 48 2.59 -1.74 3.86
N VAL A 49 3.62 -2.05 3.07
CA VAL A 49 5.00 -2.14 3.55
C VAL A 49 5.44 -0.81 4.17
N TRP A 50 5.09 0.32 3.56
CA TRP A 50 5.46 1.64 4.07
C TRP A 50 4.73 1.97 5.36
N VAL A 51 3.41 1.79 5.39
CA VAL A 51 2.56 2.06 6.56
C VAL A 51 2.98 1.22 7.76
N LEU A 52 3.33 -0.06 7.57
CA LEU A 52 3.73 -0.96 8.66
C LEU A 52 5.17 -0.75 9.16
N ARG A 53 6.02 -0.05 8.40
CA ARG A 53 7.44 0.16 8.76
C ARG A 53 7.72 1.58 9.23
N ARG A 54 7.12 2.56 8.55
CA ARG A 54 7.31 4.01 8.72
C ARG A 54 5.95 4.72 8.58
N PRO A 55 5.00 4.47 9.50
CA PRO A 55 3.68 5.12 9.52
C PRO A 55 3.75 6.65 9.57
N ASP A 56 4.83 7.17 10.16
CA ASP A 56 5.14 8.60 10.34
C ASP A 56 5.36 9.34 9.01
N GLN A 57 5.90 8.65 8.00
CA GLN A 57 6.25 9.27 6.71
C GLN A 57 5.08 9.38 5.74
N VAL A 58 4.04 8.56 5.94
CA VAL A 58 2.94 8.42 4.98
C VAL A 58 1.60 8.67 5.70
N PRO A 59 1.19 9.94 5.83
CA PRO A 59 -0.09 10.27 6.46
C PRO A 59 -1.25 9.79 5.59
N ALA A 60 -2.39 9.47 6.22
CA ALA A 60 -3.59 8.98 5.55
C ALA A 60 -4.03 9.86 4.36
N VAL A 61 -3.95 11.19 4.53
CA VAL A 61 -4.27 12.16 3.47
C VAL A 61 -3.38 11.97 2.24
N LEU A 62 -2.09 11.68 2.42
CA LEU A 62 -1.17 11.46 1.31
C LEU A 62 -1.53 10.19 0.52
N ILE A 63 -1.89 9.11 1.22
CA ILE A 63 -2.34 7.87 0.61
C ILE A 63 -3.58 8.15 -0.25
N VAL A 64 -4.58 8.84 0.30
CA VAL A 64 -5.81 9.18 -0.41
C VAL A 64 -5.51 10.01 -1.67
N LEU A 65 -4.69 11.05 -1.56
CA LEU A 65 -4.35 11.90 -2.70
C LEU A 65 -3.64 11.13 -3.82
N VAL A 66 -2.66 10.28 -3.47
CA VAL A 66 -1.94 9.47 -4.46
C VAL A 66 -2.87 8.49 -5.17
N PHE A 67 -3.73 7.78 -4.44
CA PHE A 67 -4.64 6.81 -5.04
C PHE A 67 -5.83 7.47 -5.77
N LEU A 68 -6.22 8.69 -5.42
CA LEU A 68 -7.14 9.48 -6.23
C LEU A 68 -6.54 9.83 -7.59
N ILE A 69 -5.26 10.23 -7.63
CA ILE A 69 -4.55 10.47 -8.89
C ILE A 69 -4.44 9.18 -9.70
N GLU A 70 -4.13 8.05 -9.05
CA GLU A 70 -4.13 6.74 -9.72
C GLU A 70 -5.52 6.41 -10.30
N ASP A 71 -6.59 6.67 -9.57
CA ASP A 71 -7.96 6.41 -10.04
C ASP A 71 -8.30 7.24 -11.28
N VAL A 72 -7.93 8.53 -11.31
CA VAL A 72 -8.10 9.40 -12.48
C VAL A 72 -7.29 8.87 -13.66
N MET A 73 -6.01 8.60 -13.47
CA MET A 73 -5.07 8.27 -14.54
C MET A 73 -5.30 6.87 -15.12
N LEU A 74 -5.75 5.92 -14.30
CA LEU A 74 -6.10 4.57 -14.73
C LEU A 74 -7.57 4.41 -15.11
N LEU A 75 -8.33 5.51 -15.19
CA LEU A 75 -9.76 5.52 -15.54
C LEU A 75 -10.59 4.55 -14.69
N ARG A 76 -10.24 4.42 -13.40
CA ARG A 76 -10.99 3.64 -12.43
C ARG A 76 -12.15 4.47 -11.86
N PRO A 77 -13.15 3.84 -11.22
CA PRO A 77 -14.17 4.58 -10.49
C PRO A 77 -13.53 5.50 -9.44
N LEU A 78 -13.65 6.82 -9.67
CA LEU A 78 -12.97 7.86 -8.89
C LEU A 78 -13.24 7.71 -7.40
N GLY A 79 -12.15 7.61 -6.62
CA GLY A 79 -12.21 7.63 -5.16
C GLY A 79 -12.65 6.32 -4.51
N LEU A 80 -13.16 5.35 -5.27
CA LEU A 80 -13.58 4.08 -4.70
C LEU A 80 -12.36 3.28 -4.20
N TRP A 81 -11.32 3.18 -5.02
CA TRP A 81 -10.11 2.48 -4.62
C TRP A 81 -9.30 3.28 -3.59
N ALA A 82 -9.25 4.60 -3.71
CA ALA A 82 -8.68 5.47 -2.68
C ALA A 82 -9.37 5.30 -1.31
N ALA A 83 -10.69 5.15 -1.27
CA ALA A 83 -11.42 4.87 -0.03
C ALA A 83 -11.06 3.49 0.54
N MET A 84 -10.96 2.45 -0.29
CA MET A 84 -10.50 1.13 0.15
C MET A 84 -9.07 1.17 0.70
N MET A 85 -8.18 1.92 0.05
CA MET A 85 -6.81 2.14 0.50
C MET A 85 -6.75 2.81 1.86
N LEU A 86 -7.55 3.86 2.07
CA LEU A 86 -7.65 4.51 3.37
C LEU A 86 -8.11 3.53 4.45
N LEU A 87 -9.23 2.83 4.22
CA LEU A 87 -9.77 1.87 5.18
C LEU A 87 -8.78 0.74 5.50
N GLY A 88 -8.18 0.12 4.48
CA GLY A 88 -7.25 -0.98 4.65
C GLY A 88 -5.96 -0.57 5.37
N THR A 89 -5.38 0.57 4.99
CA THR A 89 -4.15 1.08 5.60
C THR A 89 -4.37 1.55 7.03
N GLU A 90 -5.50 2.18 7.36
CA GLU A 90 -5.83 2.56 8.73
C GLU A 90 -6.15 1.33 9.61
N ALA A 91 -6.80 0.31 9.04
CA ALA A 91 -7.00 -0.97 9.72
C ALA A 91 -5.66 -1.68 10.04
N ALA A 92 -4.66 -1.56 9.16
CA ALA A 92 -3.32 -2.06 9.43
C ALA A 92 -2.56 -1.17 10.43
N ARG A 93 -2.64 0.16 10.28
CA ARG A 93 -1.97 1.15 11.14
C ARG A 93 -2.40 1.02 12.60
N SER A 94 -3.70 0.92 12.86
CA SER A 94 -4.26 0.73 14.21
C SER A 94 -3.76 -0.53 14.92
N ARG A 95 -3.18 -1.49 14.18
CA ARG A 95 -2.68 -2.76 14.69
C ARG A 95 -1.16 -2.88 14.64
N GLU A 96 -0.45 -1.86 14.15
CA GLU A 96 1.00 -1.86 13.92
C GLU A 96 1.79 -2.24 15.18
N GLY A 97 1.48 -1.61 16.32
CA GLY A 97 2.18 -1.86 17.58
C GLY A 97 2.17 -3.33 18.01
N ARG A 98 1.08 -4.05 17.74
CA ARG A 98 0.94 -5.48 18.06
C ARG A 98 1.62 -6.38 17.02
N TRP A 99 1.94 -5.87 15.84
CA TRP A 99 2.55 -6.64 14.75
C TRP A 99 4.08 -6.53 14.74
N ARG A 100 4.64 -5.57 15.51
CA ARG A 100 6.07 -5.26 15.51
C ARG A 100 6.97 -6.40 16.01
N ASP A 101 6.50 -7.25 16.92
CA ASP A 101 7.31 -8.35 17.46
C ASP A 101 7.02 -9.72 16.83
N GLN A 102 6.23 -9.74 15.75
CA GLN A 102 5.75 -10.98 15.18
C GLN A 102 6.58 -11.45 13.99
N PRO A 103 6.66 -12.78 13.76
CA PRO A 103 7.30 -13.34 12.59
C PRO A 103 6.65 -12.82 11.31
N PHE A 104 7.49 -12.62 10.28
CA PHE A 104 7.07 -12.05 8.99
C PHE A 104 5.89 -12.81 8.34
N VAL A 105 5.81 -14.13 8.53
CA VAL A 105 4.70 -14.95 8.02
C VAL A 105 3.34 -14.49 8.56
N LEU A 106 3.27 -14.07 9.83
CA LEU A 106 2.02 -13.56 10.41
C LEU A 106 1.67 -12.15 9.91
N GLU A 107 2.67 -11.30 9.67
CA GLU A 107 2.45 -10.02 8.99
C GLU A 107 1.86 -10.28 7.59
N TRP A 108 2.49 -11.16 6.82
CA TRP A 108 2.05 -11.49 5.48
C TRP A 108 0.63 -12.04 5.44
N LEU A 109 0.30 -12.98 6.35
CA LEU A 109 -1.06 -13.52 6.46
C LEU A 109 -2.09 -12.42 6.75
N ARG A 110 -1.81 -11.53 7.69
CA ARG A 110 -2.74 -10.45 8.07
C ARG A 110 -2.91 -9.42 6.97
N VAL A 111 -1.82 -9.02 6.33
CA VAL A 111 -1.88 -8.12 5.19
C VAL A 111 -2.70 -8.74 4.07
N SER A 112 -2.52 -10.04 3.81
CA SER A 112 -3.33 -10.77 2.82
C SER A 112 -4.82 -10.76 3.19
N ILE A 113 -5.17 -10.99 4.47
CA ILE A 113 -6.55 -10.90 4.95
C ILE A 113 -7.13 -9.49 4.74
N VAL A 114 -6.38 -8.43 5.06
CA VAL A 114 -6.83 -7.05 4.85
C VAL A 114 -7.02 -6.76 3.36
N MET A 115 -6.06 -7.17 2.51
CA MET A 115 -6.18 -7.05 1.06
C MET A 115 -7.43 -7.80 0.54
N GLY A 116 -7.70 -9.00 1.04
CA GLY A 116 -8.89 -9.77 0.70
C GLY A 116 -10.18 -9.04 1.07
N ALA A 117 -10.24 -8.49 2.29
CA ALA A 117 -11.38 -7.67 2.72
C ALA A 117 -11.57 -6.41 1.86
N MET A 118 -10.48 -5.74 1.46
CA MET A 118 -10.53 -4.60 0.54
C MET A 118 -11.06 -4.99 -0.83
N VAL A 119 -10.60 -6.10 -1.40
CA VAL A 119 -11.07 -6.61 -2.69
C VAL A 119 -12.55 -6.95 -2.64
N LEU A 120 -13.01 -7.63 -1.58
CA LEU A 120 -14.42 -7.95 -1.39
C LEU A 120 -15.27 -6.68 -1.21
N GLY A 121 -14.80 -5.73 -0.40
CA GLY A 121 -15.48 -4.46 -0.18
C GLY A 121 -15.59 -3.63 -1.46
N PHE A 122 -14.49 -3.51 -2.22
CA PHE A 122 -14.47 -2.84 -3.52
C PHE A 122 -15.51 -3.45 -4.46
N ARG A 123 -15.53 -4.78 -4.56
CA ARG A 123 -16.45 -5.53 -5.42
C ARG A 123 -17.90 -5.38 -4.97
N PHE A 124 -18.17 -5.41 -3.66
CA PHE A 124 -19.51 -5.19 -3.09
C PHE A 124 -20.04 -3.81 -3.46
N VAL A 125 -19.22 -2.77 -3.35
CA VAL A 125 -19.60 -1.41 -3.74
C VAL A 125 -19.83 -1.34 -5.26
N GLN A 126 -18.98 -1.96 -6.08
CA GLN A 126 -19.23 -2.03 -7.53
C GLN A 126 -20.57 -2.68 -7.86
N PHE A 127 -20.96 -3.77 -7.18
CA PHE A 127 -22.27 -4.38 -7.34
C PHE A 127 -23.41 -3.45 -6.92
N LEU A 128 -23.28 -2.77 -5.77
CA LEU A 128 -24.30 -1.86 -5.24
C LEU A 128 -24.56 -0.68 -6.19
N PHE A 129 -23.52 -0.16 -6.83
CA PHE A 129 -23.58 0.98 -7.76
C PHE A 129 -23.65 0.57 -9.23
N LEU A 130 -23.88 -0.72 -9.53
CA LEU A 130 -24.02 -1.25 -10.89
C LEU A 130 -22.82 -0.91 -11.82
N LEU A 131 -21.62 -0.82 -11.23
CA LEU A 131 -20.38 -0.55 -11.97
C LEU A 131 -19.91 -1.82 -12.70
N PRO A 132 -19.12 -1.70 -13.77
CA PRO A 132 -18.51 -2.85 -14.43
C PRO A 132 -17.66 -3.67 -13.46
N VAL A 133 -18.05 -4.92 -13.23
CA VAL A 133 -17.35 -5.85 -12.34
C VAL A 133 -16.51 -6.83 -13.16
N PRO A 134 -15.18 -6.90 -12.97
CA PRO A 134 -14.34 -7.90 -13.63
C PRO A 134 -14.76 -9.32 -13.25
N SER A 135 -14.47 -10.33 -14.07
CA SER A 135 -14.83 -11.72 -13.73
C SER A 135 -14.18 -12.17 -12.42
N LEU A 136 -14.87 -13.06 -11.69
CA LEU A 136 -14.43 -13.48 -10.34
C LEU A 136 -13.05 -14.16 -10.38
N GLY A 137 -12.80 -14.99 -11.41
CA GLY A 137 -11.50 -15.66 -11.60
C GLY A 137 -10.35 -14.66 -11.78
N GLN A 138 -10.56 -13.58 -12.56
CA GLN A 138 -9.55 -12.54 -12.76
C GLN A 138 -9.22 -11.82 -11.44
N VAL A 139 -10.24 -11.48 -10.64
CA VAL A 139 -10.03 -10.83 -9.35
C VAL A 139 -9.32 -11.74 -8.36
N LEU A 140 -9.66 -13.02 -8.31
CA LEU A 140 -8.95 -14.00 -7.46
C LEU A 140 -7.50 -14.18 -7.89
N LEU A 141 -7.22 -14.33 -9.19
CA LEU A 141 -5.85 -14.42 -9.70
C LEU A 141 -5.04 -13.18 -9.34
N GLN A 142 -5.61 -11.99 -9.52
CA GLN A 142 -4.95 -10.74 -9.16
C GLN A 142 -4.70 -10.64 -7.65
N TYR A 143 -5.67 -11.03 -6.83
CA TYR A 143 -5.52 -11.07 -5.38
C TYR A 143 -4.40 -12.01 -4.95
N ILE A 144 -4.38 -13.25 -5.46
CA ILE A 144 -3.33 -14.23 -5.17
C ILE A 144 -1.97 -13.70 -5.62
N ALA A 145 -1.87 -13.17 -6.84
CA ALA A 145 -0.64 -12.59 -7.36
C ALA A 145 -0.15 -11.44 -6.46
N THR A 146 -1.05 -10.56 -6.01
CA THR A 146 -0.73 -9.43 -5.13
C THR A 146 -0.29 -9.90 -3.74
N ALA A 147 -1.00 -10.87 -3.15
CA ALA A 147 -0.63 -11.47 -1.88
C ALA A 147 0.75 -12.12 -1.96
N MET A 148 1.04 -12.88 -3.02
CA MET A 148 2.34 -13.52 -3.26
C MET A 148 3.46 -12.51 -3.58
N ALA A 149 3.12 -11.36 -4.18
CA ALA A 149 4.08 -10.28 -4.43
C ALA A 149 4.46 -9.53 -3.14
N TYR A 150 3.63 -9.55 -2.10
CA TYR A 150 3.89 -8.79 -0.87
C TYR A 150 5.26 -9.10 -0.23
N PRO A 151 5.67 -10.38 -0.02
CA PRO A 151 7.01 -10.71 0.47
C PRO A 151 8.13 -10.15 -0.39
N VAL A 152 8.01 -10.25 -1.71
CA VAL A 152 9.02 -9.76 -2.67
C VAL A 152 9.15 -8.25 -2.55
N VAL A 153 8.02 -7.53 -2.51
CA VAL A 153 8.00 -6.07 -2.33
C VAL A 153 8.54 -5.67 -0.96
N ALA A 154 8.23 -6.41 0.11
CA ALA A 154 8.72 -6.13 1.45
C ALA A 154 10.25 -6.30 1.55
N ILE A 155 10.81 -7.32 0.89
CA ILE A 155 12.26 -7.53 0.79
C ILE A 155 12.88 -6.44 -0.08
N GLY A 156 12.30 -6.15 -1.25
CA GLY A 156 12.78 -5.11 -2.16
C GLY A 156 12.79 -3.73 -1.53
N ALA A 157 11.74 -3.36 -0.80
CA ALA A 157 11.68 -2.09 -0.07
C ALA A 157 12.73 -2.01 1.05
N ARG A 158 13.05 -3.13 1.71
CA ARG A 158 14.14 -3.17 2.68
C ARG A 158 15.51 -2.99 1.99
N ALA A 159 15.72 -3.65 0.85
CA ALA A 159 17.01 -3.68 0.16
C ALA A 159 17.30 -2.39 -0.62
N LEU A 160 16.32 -1.88 -1.37
CA LEU A 160 16.48 -0.76 -2.30
C LEU A 160 16.20 0.60 -1.64
N ILE A 161 15.17 0.66 -0.79
CA ILE A 161 14.70 1.91 -0.17
C ILE A 161 15.30 2.07 1.24
N GLY A 162 15.86 1.00 1.81
CA GLY A 162 16.38 1.02 3.18
C GLY A 162 15.28 1.13 4.23
N LEU A 163 14.03 0.77 3.89
CA LEU A 163 12.88 0.95 4.76
C LEU A 163 12.97 0.00 5.99
N ARG A 164 13.52 0.52 7.08
CA ARG A 164 13.64 -0.16 8.37
C ARG A 164 12.49 0.24 9.28
N ARG A 165 11.97 -0.74 10.03
CA ARG A 165 10.99 -0.49 11.11
C ARG A 165 11.59 0.51 12.10
N ILE A 166 10.78 1.45 12.58
CA ILE A 166 11.15 2.37 13.65
C ILE A 166 11.46 1.56 14.91
N SER A 167 12.60 1.83 15.56
CA SER A 167 12.94 1.18 16.83
C SER A 167 12.01 1.67 17.96
N PRO A 168 11.76 0.87 19.01
CA PRO A 168 10.94 1.31 20.15
C PRO A 168 11.43 2.63 20.76
N VAL A 169 12.77 2.79 20.84
CA VAL A 169 13.44 4.01 21.34
C VAL A 169 13.17 5.22 20.45
N GLU A 170 13.23 5.07 19.12
CA GLU A 170 12.90 6.17 18.18
C GLU A 170 11.41 6.58 18.28
N ALA A 171 10.51 5.60 18.43
CA ALA A 171 9.08 5.87 18.59
C ALA A 171 8.78 6.61 19.90
N GLU A 172 9.49 6.25 20.98
CA GLU A 172 9.37 6.89 22.28
C GLU A 172 9.95 8.31 22.26
N MET A 173 11.12 8.51 21.66
CA MET A 173 11.70 9.85 21.44
C MET A 173 10.79 10.78 20.62
N MET A 174 10.13 10.26 19.58
CA MET A 174 9.16 11.06 18.80
C MET A 174 7.90 11.40 19.59
N ARG A 175 7.51 10.59 20.58
CA ARG A 175 6.39 10.90 21.47
C ARG A 175 6.72 12.03 22.44
N TYR A 176 7.97 12.12 22.90
CA TYR A 176 8.45 13.20 23.77
C TYR A 176 8.77 14.51 23.04
N ALA A 177 9.05 14.44 21.73
CA ALA A 177 9.36 15.61 20.90
C ALA A 177 8.11 16.34 20.34
N ARG A 178 6.91 15.92 20.74
CA ARG A 178 5.62 16.44 20.26
C ARG A 178 4.88 17.11 21.40
#